data_AF-A0A955F346-F1
#
_entry.id   AF-A0A955F346-F1
#
_cell.length_a   1.000
_cell.length_b   1.000
_cell.length_c   1.000
_cell.angle_alpha   90.00
_cell.angle_beta   90.00
_cell.angle_gamma   90.00
#
_symmetry.space_group_name_H-M   'P 1'
#
loop_
_entity.id
_entity.type
_entity.pdbx_description
1 polymer ?
#
loop_
_entity_poly.entity_id
_entity_poly.type
_entity_poly.pdbx_seq_one_letter_code
_entity_poly.pdbx_strand_id
1 'polypeptide(L)'
;MRELLGPQPDLSTLVDAATLPWVPEQEVLDALSLGVADDEATDALARLRGGARVIVAGQQPGVCGGPSLGLAKAAGALALAAALRDRGVDAVAVFWLASEDHDHSEAERLFLPALDRFSVALHHVALRPTGASLDRARVDAEDVGLRQIEQILQATWSGRFDPRILPRPDETLAAASRRVLQLVFGGTGLLVVEPRDLSVAATALRQELMDARGAIQTAIESATTRLEAAGFVPQLDRPTQNWSLFFTDEDGRRRRLATGPAAKALLTRAPHHVSSSVWTRPLVQQACLRPLAQVSGPSEIAYVAQIQGVVESLGLEPIRPWPRPRLVVTDARFRADAEFLGKNPSDLLDEEHPSWKESWPLAPDLSALSDAFRAAYPSLARGEWSQGANFLRSAGPRERHGWRRSLQGYLAAIEREHRRRTKPRRQAQQRLREWQNPRGKPQDRCLSLASLGADDAEDFGRRLIEATTTEPGALITIHRGTQAT
;
A
#
# COMPACT_ATOMS: atom_id res chain seq x y z
N MET A 1 -13.27 1.22 18.58
CA MET A 1 -12.31 2.20 17.99
C MET A 1 -12.61 3.63 18.39
N ARG A 2 -13.84 4.14 18.23
CA ARG A 2 -14.17 5.51 18.68
C ARG A 2 -13.87 5.78 20.16
N GLU A 3 -14.07 4.79 21.03
CA GLU A 3 -13.70 4.90 22.46
C GLU A 3 -12.19 4.98 22.72
N LEU A 4 -11.36 4.51 21.78
CA LEU A 4 -9.91 4.42 21.96
C LEU A 4 -9.15 5.55 21.22
N LEU A 5 -9.69 6.03 20.10
CA LEU A 5 -9.07 7.07 19.27
C LEU A 5 -9.87 8.39 19.26
N GLY A 6 -11.03 8.42 19.92
CA GLY A 6 -11.98 9.52 19.78
C GLY A 6 -12.78 9.45 18.48
N PRO A 7 -13.60 10.47 18.19
CA PRO A 7 -14.29 10.58 16.91
C PRO A 7 -13.28 10.69 15.77
N GLN A 8 -13.69 10.23 14.58
CA GLN A 8 -12.93 10.46 13.36
C GLN A 8 -12.69 11.97 13.20
N PRO A 9 -11.44 12.43 13.01
CA PRO A 9 -11.18 13.84 12.79
C PRO A 9 -11.83 14.29 11.47
N ASP A 10 -12.39 15.49 11.50
CA ASP A 10 -12.82 16.25 10.34
C ASP A 10 -12.06 17.59 10.25
N LEU A 11 -12.29 18.35 9.18
CA LEU A 11 -11.60 19.63 8.99
C LEU A 11 -11.88 20.63 10.11
N SER A 12 -13.08 20.65 10.70
CA SER A 12 -13.40 21.56 11.81
C SER A 12 -12.57 21.20 13.03
N THR A 13 -12.52 19.92 13.39
CA THR A 13 -11.74 19.45 14.54
C THR A 13 -10.24 19.72 14.40
N LEU A 14 -9.71 19.69 13.16
CA LEU A 14 -8.32 20.04 12.90
C LEU A 14 -8.06 21.54 13.00
N VAL A 15 -9.01 22.38 12.56
CA VAL A 15 -8.94 23.83 12.74
C VAL A 15 -8.95 24.18 14.24
N ASP A 16 -9.84 23.57 15.01
CA ASP A 16 -9.91 23.77 16.46
C ASP A 16 -8.64 23.27 17.18
N ALA A 17 -8.00 22.23 16.66
CA ALA A 17 -6.74 21.73 17.18
C ALA A 17 -5.53 22.60 16.81
N ALA A 18 -5.64 23.51 15.86
CA ALA A 18 -4.55 24.39 15.40
C ALA A 18 -4.32 25.63 16.29
N THR A 19 -4.81 25.61 17.53
CA THR A 19 -4.91 26.78 18.44
C THR A 19 -3.58 27.36 18.92
N LEU A 20 -2.46 26.64 18.75
CA LEU A 20 -1.12 27.16 19.08
C LEU A 20 -0.18 27.02 17.87
N PRO A 21 0.45 28.12 17.43
CA PRO A 21 1.51 28.04 16.43
C PRO A 21 2.68 27.25 17.02
N TRP A 22 3.30 26.42 16.18
CA TRP A 22 4.51 25.69 16.52
C TRP A 22 5.60 26.10 15.54
N VAL A 23 6.74 26.54 16.07
CA VAL A 23 7.93 26.79 15.27
C VAL A 23 8.90 25.64 15.53
N PRO A 24 9.35 24.92 14.48
CA PRO A 24 10.31 23.83 14.64
C PRO A 24 11.66 24.34 15.17
N GLU A 25 12.34 23.49 15.93
CA GLU A 25 13.74 23.72 16.30
C GLU A 25 14.64 23.77 15.04
N GLN A 26 15.81 24.40 15.16
CA GLN A 26 16.70 24.59 14.02
C GLN A 26 17.14 23.26 13.41
N GLU A 27 17.41 22.26 14.25
CA GLU A 27 17.80 20.91 13.83
C GLU A 27 16.70 20.22 13.00
N VAL A 28 15.42 20.50 13.28
CA VAL A 28 14.29 19.99 12.50
C VAL A 28 14.22 20.70 11.14
N LEU A 29 14.40 22.02 11.12
CA LEU A 29 14.43 22.81 9.89
C LEU A 29 15.60 22.40 8.98
N ASP A 30 16.78 22.16 9.55
CA ASP A 30 17.96 21.69 8.83
C ASP A 30 17.72 20.30 8.23
N ALA A 31 17.13 19.38 8.98
CA ALA A 31 16.75 18.07 8.48
C ALA A 31 15.73 18.15 7.32
N LEU A 32 14.72 19.00 7.43
CA LEU A 32 13.72 19.21 6.37
C LEU A 32 14.32 19.89 5.13
N SER A 33 15.34 20.73 5.30
CA SER A 33 16.02 21.41 4.18
C SER A 33 16.72 20.43 3.22
N LEU A 34 17.14 19.26 3.71
CA LEU A 34 17.73 18.19 2.88
C LEU A 34 16.71 17.57 1.90
N GLY A 35 15.42 17.75 2.18
CA GLY A 35 14.32 17.26 1.35
C GLY A 35 13.79 18.26 0.32
N VAL A 36 14.27 19.50 0.33
CA VAL A 36 13.83 20.57 -0.57
C VAL A 36 14.29 20.29 -1.99
N ALA A 37 13.33 20.19 -2.91
CA ALA A 37 13.58 19.82 -4.30
C ALA A 37 13.45 20.99 -5.28
N ASP A 38 12.62 21.97 -4.94
CA ASP A 38 12.17 23.07 -5.80
C ASP A 38 11.79 24.33 -4.98
N ASP A 39 11.35 25.36 -5.69
CA ASP A 39 10.97 26.65 -5.10
C ASP A 39 9.73 26.51 -4.21
N GLU A 40 8.76 25.67 -4.59
CA GLU A 40 7.56 25.41 -3.79
C GLU A 40 7.89 24.68 -2.48
N ALA A 41 8.84 23.74 -2.48
CA ALA A 41 9.35 23.12 -1.25
C ALA A 41 10.14 24.13 -0.40
N THR A 42 10.84 25.07 -1.04
CA THR A 42 11.51 26.17 -0.34
C THR A 42 10.50 27.09 0.37
N ASP A 43 9.40 27.45 -0.31
CA ASP A 43 8.28 28.19 0.27
C ASP A 43 7.61 27.42 1.41
N ALA A 44 7.35 26.12 1.23
CA ALA A 44 6.81 25.28 2.29
C ALA A 44 7.71 25.31 3.54
N LEU A 45 9.03 25.19 3.38
CA LEU A 45 9.97 25.29 4.49
C LEU A 45 9.94 26.68 5.16
N ALA A 46 9.84 27.76 4.37
CA ALA A 46 9.70 29.11 4.90
C ALA A 46 8.40 29.29 5.71
N ARG A 47 7.30 28.70 5.26
CA ARG A 47 6.02 28.69 5.99
C ARG A 47 6.09 27.92 7.30
N LEU A 48 6.79 26.77 7.35
CA LEU A 48 7.09 26.12 8.65
C LEU A 48 7.85 27.05 9.60
N ARG A 49 8.86 27.79 9.11
CA ARG A 49 9.58 28.77 9.94
C ARG A 49 8.65 29.86 10.46
N GLY A 50 7.62 30.21 9.70
CA GLY A 50 6.54 31.13 10.07
C GLY A 50 5.48 30.55 11.02
N GLY A 51 5.57 29.27 11.38
CA GLY A 51 4.65 28.62 12.31
C GLY A 51 3.54 27.78 11.67
N ALA A 52 3.65 27.45 10.37
CA ALA A 52 2.69 26.58 9.69
C ALA A 52 2.61 25.20 10.34
N ARG A 53 1.39 24.64 10.42
CA ARG A 53 1.13 23.31 10.96
C ARG A 53 1.56 22.21 9.98
N VAL A 54 1.99 21.06 10.50
CA VAL A 54 2.40 19.92 9.67
C VAL A 54 1.27 18.92 9.49
N ILE A 55 1.03 18.49 8.26
CA ILE A 55 0.30 17.28 7.93
C ILE A 55 1.31 16.25 7.48
N VAL A 56 1.36 15.10 8.17
CA VAL A 56 2.36 14.07 7.88
C VAL A 56 1.72 12.89 7.16
N ALA A 57 2.40 12.40 6.13
CA ALA A 57 2.20 11.09 5.55
C ALA A 57 3.51 10.31 5.70
N GLY A 58 3.48 8.99 5.58
CA GLY A 58 4.73 8.22 5.58
C GLY A 58 4.60 6.84 5.00
N GLN A 59 5.70 6.34 4.48
CA GLN A 59 5.85 4.98 3.99
C GLN A 59 7.33 4.58 3.96
N GLN A 60 7.60 3.28 4.05
CA GLN A 60 8.95 2.74 3.82
C GLN A 60 9.36 2.96 2.35
N PRO A 61 10.66 3.21 2.09
CA PRO A 61 11.18 3.19 0.73
C PRO A 61 11.08 1.79 0.12
N GLY A 62 10.85 1.73 -1.19
CA GLY A 62 10.70 0.47 -1.93
C GLY A 62 11.23 0.62 -3.35
N VAL A 63 11.58 -0.50 -3.99
CA VAL A 63 12.06 -0.50 -5.38
C VAL A 63 10.99 0.15 -6.27
N CYS A 64 11.41 1.03 -7.19
CA CYS A 64 10.53 1.83 -8.05
C CYS A 64 9.48 2.66 -7.28
N GLY A 65 9.84 3.14 -6.08
CA GLY A 65 8.95 3.90 -5.19
C GLY A 65 8.03 3.05 -4.32
N GLY A 66 8.13 1.72 -4.40
CA GLY A 66 7.30 0.79 -3.63
C GLY A 66 5.82 0.82 -4.05
N PRO A 67 4.91 0.26 -3.23
CA PRO A 67 3.48 0.29 -3.50
C PRO A 67 2.94 1.73 -3.64
N SER A 68 2.10 1.96 -4.64
CA SER A 68 1.53 3.28 -4.96
C SER A 68 0.64 3.89 -3.86
N LEU A 69 0.30 3.13 -2.81
CA LEU A 69 -0.34 3.68 -1.61
C LEU A 69 0.49 4.79 -0.96
N GLY A 70 1.82 4.77 -1.11
CA GLY A 70 2.69 5.85 -0.63
C GLY A 70 2.38 7.18 -1.32
N LEU A 71 2.16 7.13 -2.63
CA LEU A 71 1.74 8.30 -3.42
C LEU A 71 0.35 8.77 -3.01
N ALA A 72 -0.60 7.85 -2.81
CA ALA A 72 -1.95 8.20 -2.34
C ALA A 72 -1.92 8.88 -0.95
N LYS A 73 -1.04 8.45 -0.04
CA LYS A 73 -0.85 9.11 1.26
C LYS A 73 -0.28 10.52 1.11
N ALA A 74 0.74 10.69 0.25
CA ALA A 74 1.34 12.01 -0.01
C ALA A 74 0.31 12.99 -0.60
N ALA A 75 -0.47 12.55 -1.60
CA ALA A 75 -1.55 13.33 -2.18
C ALA A 75 -2.62 13.69 -1.14
N GLY A 76 -3.00 12.75 -0.27
CA GLY A 76 -3.91 13.01 0.85
C GLY A 76 -3.38 14.07 1.82
N ALA A 77 -2.08 14.07 2.11
CA ALA A 77 -1.46 15.07 2.99
C ALA A 77 -1.44 16.46 2.34
N LEU A 78 -1.13 16.53 1.04
CA LEU A 78 -1.17 17.77 0.25
C LEU A 78 -2.58 18.35 0.19
N ALA A 79 -3.59 17.53 -0.13
CA ALA A 79 -4.99 17.94 -0.19
C ALA A 79 -5.50 18.42 1.17
N LEU A 80 -5.14 17.72 2.26
CA LEU A 80 -5.52 18.12 3.60
C LEU A 80 -4.85 19.44 4.03
N ALA A 81 -3.56 19.63 3.71
CA ALA A 81 -2.86 20.88 3.97
C ALA A 81 -3.48 22.04 3.17
N ALA A 82 -3.89 21.82 1.91
CA ALA A 82 -4.61 22.81 1.11
C ALA A 82 -5.95 23.21 1.73
N ALA A 83 -6.78 22.24 2.10
CA ALA A 83 -8.10 22.52 2.68
C ALA A 83 -8.05 23.21 4.04
N LEU A 84 -6.96 23.05 4.80
CA LEU A 84 -6.69 23.79 6.03
C LEU A 84 -6.31 25.24 5.75
N ARG A 85 -5.45 25.48 4.74
CA ARG A 85 -5.12 26.84 4.30
C ARG A 85 -6.36 27.60 3.86
N ASP A 86 -7.26 26.95 3.11
CA ASP A 86 -8.54 27.52 2.70
C ASP A 86 -9.44 27.91 3.89
N ARG A 87 -9.18 27.33 5.07
CA ARG A 87 -9.86 27.63 6.35
C ARG A 87 -9.06 28.55 7.27
N GLY A 88 -7.99 29.17 6.77
CA GLY A 88 -7.16 30.11 7.51
C GLY A 88 -6.13 29.46 8.45
N VAL A 89 -5.95 28.14 8.39
CA VAL A 89 -4.88 27.44 9.11
C VAL A 89 -3.73 27.20 8.14
N ASP A 90 -2.64 27.96 8.31
CA ASP A 90 -1.45 27.73 7.51
C ASP A 90 -0.88 26.33 7.78
N ALA A 91 -0.75 25.50 6.74
CA ALA A 91 -0.37 24.11 6.87
C ALA A 91 0.44 23.61 5.68
N VAL A 92 1.36 22.68 5.93
CA VAL A 92 2.30 22.10 4.95
C VAL A 92 2.28 20.57 5.02
N ALA A 93 2.59 19.92 3.90
CA ALA A 93 2.68 18.46 3.85
C ALA A 93 4.14 18.00 4.01
N VAL A 94 4.36 17.06 4.91
CA VAL A 94 5.66 16.40 5.12
C VAL A 94 5.51 14.90 4.90
N PHE A 95 6.34 14.33 4.03
CA PHE A 95 6.44 12.90 3.82
C PHE A 95 7.59 12.32 4.66
N TRP A 96 7.23 11.52 5.65
CA TRP A 96 8.14 10.73 6.47
C TRP A 96 8.56 9.46 5.70
N LEU A 97 9.74 9.50 5.10
CA LEU A 97 10.32 8.37 4.38
C LEU A 97 10.94 7.41 5.40
N ALA A 98 10.25 6.32 5.75
CA ALA A 98 10.62 5.42 6.84
C ALA A 98 11.83 4.50 6.51
N SER A 99 12.98 5.11 6.20
CA SER A 99 14.21 4.45 5.75
C SER A 99 15.01 3.78 6.86
N GLU A 100 14.68 4.07 8.13
CA GLU A 100 15.34 3.46 9.30
C GLU A 100 14.95 1.98 9.55
N ASP A 101 13.95 1.49 8.81
CA ASP A 101 13.56 0.08 8.87
C ASP A 101 14.54 -0.82 8.11
N HIS A 102 14.39 -2.13 8.28
CA HIS A 102 15.28 -3.18 7.78
C HIS A 102 14.52 -4.32 7.10
N ASP A 103 13.21 -4.16 6.84
CA ASP A 103 12.41 -5.14 6.10
C ASP A 103 12.79 -5.12 4.60
N HIS A 104 13.97 -5.68 4.30
CA HIS A 104 14.44 -5.90 2.94
C HIS A 104 13.45 -6.73 2.15
N SER A 105 12.77 -7.67 2.82
CA SER A 105 11.86 -8.60 2.18
C SER A 105 10.67 -7.87 1.55
N GLU A 106 10.17 -6.80 2.16
CA GLU A 106 9.14 -5.96 1.53
C GLU A 106 9.77 -5.01 0.50
N ALA A 107 10.90 -4.39 0.85
CA ALA A 107 11.49 -3.30 0.09
C ALA A 107 12.09 -3.72 -1.26
N GLU A 108 12.59 -4.95 -1.38
CA GLU A 108 13.22 -5.50 -2.59
C GLU A 108 12.21 -6.01 -3.63
N ARG A 109 10.93 -6.14 -3.25
CA ARG A 109 9.90 -6.79 -4.04
C ARG A 109 9.19 -5.80 -4.96
N LEU A 110 9.01 -6.22 -6.21
CA LEU A 110 8.22 -5.50 -7.20
C LEU A 110 7.21 -6.44 -7.85
N PHE A 111 5.97 -5.99 -7.90
CA PHE A 111 4.89 -6.71 -8.57
C PHE A 111 4.68 -6.16 -9.96
N LEU A 112 4.92 -6.97 -11.00
CA LEU A 112 4.77 -6.54 -12.39
C LEU A 112 3.62 -7.29 -13.06
N PRO A 113 2.73 -6.58 -13.79
CA PRO A 113 1.74 -7.26 -14.61
C PRO A 113 2.43 -8.03 -15.73
N ALA A 114 1.98 -9.27 -15.95
CA ALA A 114 2.37 -10.04 -17.12
C ALA A 114 1.93 -9.34 -18.41
N LEU A 115 2.57 -9.66 -19.54
CA LEU A 115 2.25 -9.07 -20.86
C LEU A 115 0.76 -9.20 -21.23
N ASP A 116 0.15 -10.31 -20.85
CA ASP A 116 -1.24 -10.63 -21.10
C ASP A 116 -2.20 -10.08 -20.01
N ARG A 117 -1.62 -9.52 -18.94
CA ARG A 117 -2.27 -8.95 -17.74
C ARG A 117 -3.21 -9.91 -17.02
N PHE A 118 -2.99 -11.21 -17.20
CA PHE A 118 -3.75 -12.25 -16.49
C PHE A 118 -3.23 -12.51 -15.08
N SER A 119 -1.97 -12.16 -14.83
CA SER A 119 -1.30 -12.38 -13.57
C SER A 119 -0.38 -11.21 -13.27
N VAL A 120 -0.14 -11.01 -11.99
CA VAL A 120 0.93 -10.18 -11.49
C VAL A 120 2.03 -11.08 -10.95
N ALA A 121 3.22 -10.96 -11.52
CA ALA A 121 4.39 -11.72 -11.12
C ALA A 121 5.19 -10.95 -10.07
N LEU A 122 5.76 -11.69 -9.11
CA LEU A 122 6.68 -11.15 -8.12
C LEU A 122 8.10 -11.17 -8.69
N HIS A 123 8.75 -10.02 -8.66
CA HIS A 123 10.15 -9.81 -9.00
C HIS A 123 10.91 -9.28 -7.78
N HIS A 124 12.21 -9.51 -7.76
CA HIS A 124 13.11 -9.07 -6.69
C HIS A 124 14.29 -8.33 -7.28
N VAL A 125 14.77 -7.32 -6.57
CA VAL A 125 16.04 -6.61 -6.85
C VAL A 125 16.97 -6.83 -5.68
N ALA A 126 18.18 -7.33 -5.92
CA ALA A 126 19.12 -7.56 -4.83
C ALA A 126 19.54 -6.24 -4.15
N LEU A 127 19.39 -6.17 -2.83
CA LEU A 127 19.82 -5.05 -2.01
C LEU A 127 21.12 -5.36 -1.26
N ARG A 128 22.04 -4.39 -1.20
CA ARG A 128 23.33 -4.51 -0.48
C ARG A 128 23.59 -3.31 0.45
N PRO A 129 24.19 -3.50 1.64
CA PRO A 129 24.46 -4.81 2.27
C PRO A 129 23.16 -5.46 2.75
N THR A 130 23.08 -6.79 2.68
CA THR A 130 21.88 -7.55 3.07
C THR A 130 21.55 -7.34 4.55
N GLY A 131 20.29 -7.02 4.85
CA GLY A 131 19.80 -6.76 6.21
C GLY A 131 20.21 -5.42 6.82
N ALA A 132 20.79 -4.51 6.03
CA ALA A 132 21.05 -3.14 6.45
C ALA A 132 19.74 -2.35 6.60
N SER A 133 19.76 -1.21 7.28
CA SER A 133 18.64 -0.28 7.21
C SER A 133 18.46 0.27 5.78
N LEU A 134 17.23 0.61 5.39
CA LEU A 134 16.90 1.02 4.02
C LEU A 134 17.51 2.36 3.61
N ASP A 135 17.94 3.20 4.57
CA ASP A 135 18.76 4.40 4.32
C ASP A 135 20.18 4.07 3.85
N ARG A 136 20.62 2.82 4.05
CA ARG A 136 21.95 2.30 3.66
C ARG A 136 21.88 1.24 2.58
N ALA A 137 20.73 0.57 2.43
CA ALA A 137 20.49 -0.44 1.42
C ALA A 137 20.54 0.20 0.03
N ARG A 138 21.40 -0.32 -0.84
CA ARG A 138 21.60 0.11 -2.22
C ARG A 138 21.13 -0.96 -3.18
N VAL A 139 20.62 -0.51 -4.32
CA VAL A 139 20.39 -1.40 -5.46
C VAL A 139 21.74 -1.73 -6.07
N ASP A 140 22.06 -3.01 -6.20
CA ASP A 140 23.30 -3.46 -6.81
C ASP A 140 23.36 -3.02 -8.29
N ALA A 141 24.38 -2.24 -8.65
CA ALA A 141 24.59 -1.70 -9.99
C ALA A 141 24.64 -2.79 -11.08
N GLU A 142 25.13 -3.98 -10.72
CA GLU A 142 25.25 -5.11 -11.65
C GLU A 142 24.02 -6.03 -11.60
N ASP A 143 23.01 -5.70 -10.80
CA ASP A 143 21.84 -6.55 -10.57
C ASP A 143 21.14 -6.92 -11.88
N VAL A 144 21.06 -8.23 -12.13
CA VAL A 144 20.35 -8.78 -13.29
C VAL A 144 18.84 -8.53 -13.17
N GLY A 145 18.31 -8.50 -11.93
CA GLY A 145 16.90 -8.27 -11.63
C GLY A 145 16.42 -6.90 -12.10
N LEU A 146 17.17 -5.83 -11.84
CA LEU A 146 16.83 -4.48 -12.29
C LEU A 146 16.75 -4.38 -13.82
N ARG A 147 17.74 -4.96 -14.53
CA ARG A 147 17.72 -5.02 -16.01
C ARG A 147 16.53 -5.81 -16.54
N GLN A 148 16.19 -6.93 -15.89
CA GLN A 148 15.01 -7.72 -16.24
C GLN A 148 13.71 -6.93 -16.00
N ILE A 149 13.61 -6.22 -14.89
CA ILE A 149 12.46 -5.37 -14.56
C ILE A 149 12.28 -4.29 -15.63
N GLU A 150 13.35 -3.60 -16.02
CA GLU A 150 13.30 -2.61 -17.08
C GLU A 150 12.81 -3.23 -18.39
N GLN A 151 13.35 -4.37 -18.81
CA GLN A 151 12.90 -5.07 -20.03
C GLN A 151 11.43 -5.50 -19.97
N ILE A 152 10.96 -5.97 -18.82
CA ILE A 152 9.56 -6.34 -18.62
C ILE A 152 8.67 -5.10 -18.70
N LEU A 153 9.04 -4.01 -18.05
CA LEU A 153 8.30 -2.74 -18.12
C LEU A 153 8.24 -2.21 -19.55
N GLN A 154 9.36 -2.23 -20.27
CA GLN A 154 9.43 -1.84 -21.68
C GLN A 154 8.47 -2.68 -22.52
N ALA A 155 8.46 -4.01 -22.34
CA ALA A 155 7.60 -4.91 -23.10
C ALA A 155 6.11 -4.77 -22.72
N THR A 156 5.79 -4.77 -21.42
CA THR A 156 4.41 -4.68 -20.90
C THR A 156 3.74 -3.36 -21.23
N TRP A 157 4.52 -2.27 -21.24
CA TRP A 157 4.00 -0.93 -21.50
C TRP A 157 4.30 -0.41 -22.89
N SER A 158 4.92 -1.22 -23.76
CA SER A 158 5.34 -0.80 -25.11
C SER A 158 6.17 0.49 -25.08
N GLY A 159 7.07 0.59 -24.10
CA GLY A 159 7.92 1.75 -23.82
C GLY A 159 7.24 2.96 -23.20
N ARG A 160 5.95 2.88 -22.86
CA ARG A 160 5.20 3.97 -22.20
C ARG A 160 5.22 3.83 -20.69
N PHE A 161 6.41 4.01 -20.10
CA PHE A 161 6.62 4.24 -18.67
C PHE A 161 7.76 5.24 -18.47
N ASP A 162 7.77 5.96 -17.35
CA ASP A 162 8.83 6.91 -17.04
C ASP A 162 10.08 6.18 -16.48
N PRO A 163 11.21 6.13 -17.23
CA PRO A 163 12.42 5.44 -16.78
C PRO A 163 13.08 6.13 -15.59
N ARG A 164 12.74 7.40 -15.30
CA ARG A 164 13.23 8.11 -14.11
C ARG A 164 12.70 7.47 -12.82
N ILE A 165 11.69 6.60 -12.85
CA ILE A 165 11.22 5.91 -11.64
C ILE A 165 12.18 4.79 -11.19
N LEU A 166 13.00 4.27 -12.10
CA LEU A 166 13.93 3.19 -11.79
C LEU A 166 15.04 3.70 -10.84
N PRO A 167 15.46 2.87 -9.86
CA PRO A 167 16.63 3.19 -9.04
C PRO A 167 17.88 3.28 -9.90
N ARG A 168 18.78 4.21 -9.57
CA ARG A 168 20.07 4.36 -10.24
C ARG A 168 21.10 3.40 -9.63
N PRO A 169 22.13 2.99 -10.39
CA PRO A 169 23.27 2.24 -9.84
C PRO A 169 23.84 2.90 -8.58
N ASP A 170 24.09 2.09 -7.54
CA ASP A 170 24.61 2.50 -6.23
C ASP A 170 23.75 3.52 -5.47
N GLU A 171 22.53 3.86 -5.92
CA GLU A 171 21.60 4.70 -5.20
C GLU A 171 21.02 3.94 -4.00
N THR A 172 20.91 4.61 -2.83
CA THR A 172 20.19 4.00 -1.70
C THR A 172 18.71 3.93 -2.03
N LEU A 173 18.00 2.95 -1.48
CA LEU A 173 16.57 2.81 -1.73
C LEU A 173 15.78 4.03 -1.23
N ALA A 174 16.25 4.62 -0.13
CA ALA A 174 15.72 5.89 0.38
C ALA A 174 15.92 7.04 -0.62
N ALA A 175 17.13 7.21 -1.17
CA ALA A 175 17.39 8.25 -2.18
C ALA A 175 16.55 8.04 -3.45
N ALA A 176 16.45 6.81 -3.94
CA ALA A 176 15.60 6.47 -5.10
C ALA A 176 14.13 6.80 -4.83
N SER A 177 13.61 6.43 -3.66
CA SER A 177 12.21 6.70 -3.29
C SER A 177 11.94 8.20 -3.09
N ARG A 178 12.86 8.94 -2.47
CA ARG A 178 12.80 10.41 -2.34
C ARG A 178 12.73 11.05 -3.72
N ARG A 179 13.58 10.62 -4.66
CA ARG A 179 13.59 11.11 -6.04
C ARG A 179 12.29 10.82 -6.77
N VAL A 180 11.68 9.64 -6.59
CA VAL A 180 10.35 9.33 -7.15
C VAL A 180 9.27 10.26 -6.56
N LEU A 181 9.29 10.51 -5.25
CA LEU A 181 8.34 11.44 -4.63
C LEU A 181 8.51 12.87 -5.15
N GLN A 182 9.74 13.34 -5.28
CA GLN A 182 10.06 14.67 -5.81
C GLN A 182 9.71 14.79 -7.30
N LEU A 183 9.85 13.71 -8.05
CA LEU A 183 9.44 13.65 -9.45
C LEU A 183 7.92 13.73 -9.58
N VAL A 184 7.17 12.97 -8.76
CA VAL A 184 5.70 12.93 -8.84
C VAL A 184 5.07 14.21 -8.27
N PHE A 185 5.61 14.75 -7.19
CA PHE A 185 5.03 15.87 -6.44
C PHE A 185 5.86 17.16 -6.55
N GLY A 186 6.73 17.28 -7.55
CA GLY A 186 7.43 18.52 -7.85
C GLY A 186 6.44 19.66 -8.09
N GLY A 187 6.76 20.86 -7.62
CA GLY A 187 5.91 22.05 -7.73
C GLY A 187 4.70 22.05 -6.78
N THR A 188 4.66 21.16 -5.78
CA THR A 188 3.52 21.07 -4.83
C THR A 188 3.84 21.53 -3.41
N GLY A 189 5.13 21.73 -3.11
CA GLY A 189 5.62 22.05 -1.76
C GLY A 189 5.67 20.85 -0.80
N LEU A 190 5.66 19.61 -1.31
CA LEU A 190 5.87 18.42 -0.48
C LEU A 190 7.31 18.37 0.06
N LEU A 191 7.47 18.39 1.38
CA LEU A 191 8.77 18.18 2.02
C LEU A 191 8.99 16.69 2.29
N VAL A 192 10.17 16.15 1.97
CA VAL A 192 10.48 14.72 2.21
C VAL A 192 11.62 14.59 3.23
N VAL A 193 11.35 13.97 4.38
CA VAL A 193 12.33 13.82 5.46
C VAL A 193 12.60 12.36 5.78
N GLU A 194 13.85 12.01 6.03
CA GLU A 194 14.22 10.71 6.59
C GLU A 194 14.36 10.80 8.12
N PRO A 195 13.93 9.78 8.89
CA PRO A 195 14.08 9.74 10.36
C PRO A 195 15.51 9.96 10.85
N ARG A 196 16.48 9.50 10.05
CA ARG A 196 17.91 9.65 10.34
C ARG A 196 18.34 11.11 10.38
N ASP A 197 17.77 11.95 9.52
CA ASP A 197 18.11 13.37 9.42
C ASP A 197 17.62 14.13 10.67
N LEU A 198 16.54 13.65 11.29
CA LEU A 198 16.01 14.15 12.57
C LEU A 198 16.72 13.59 13.81
N SER A 199 17.81 12.83 13.65
CA SER A 199 18.42 12.08 14.75
C SER A 199 18.91 12.96 15.90
N VAL A 200 19.42 14.16 15.60
CA VAL A 200 19.85 15.14 16.61
C VAL A 200 18.65 15.65 17.40
N ALA A 201 17.63 16.17 16.71
CA ALA A 201 16.38 16.63 17.33
C ALA A 201 15.67 15.54 18.16
N ALA A 202 15.77 14.28 17.73
CA ALA A 202 15.17 13.13 18.42
C ALA A 202 15.95 12.69 19.68
N THR A 203 17.15 13.22 19.94
CA THR A 203 18.06 12.72 20.99
C THR A 203 17.44 12.78 22.38
N ALA A 204 16.88 13.94 22.75
CA ALA A 204 16.29 14.14 24.07
C ALA A 204 15.12 13.18 24.32
N LEU A 205 14.18 13.11 23.37
CA LEU A 205 13.06 12.18 23.47
C LEU A 205 13.54 10.73 23.53
N ARG A 206 14.54 10.32 22.73
CA ARG A 206 15.06 8.94 22.77
C ARG A 206 15.68 8.58 24.12
N GLN A 207 16.31 9.53 24.81
CA GLN A 207 16.78 9.33 26.17
C GLN A 207 15.61 9.15 27.15
N GLU A 208 14.57 9.99 27.04
CA GLU A 208 13.35 9.87 27.84
C GLU A 208 12.64 8.54 27.60
N LEU A 209 12.49 8.09 26.35
CA LEU A 209 11.91 6.80 25.99
C LEU A 209 12.69 5.62 26.59
N MET A 210 14.01 5.74 26.74
CA MET A 210 14.85 4.73 27.38
C MET A 210 14.60 4.66 28.89
N ASP A 211 14.39 5.81 29.52
CA ASP A 211 14.13 5.93 30.96
C ASP A 211 12.70 5.49 31.30
N ALA A 212 11.72 5.94 30.52
CA ALA A 212 10.29 5.66 30.69
C ALA A 212 9.86 4.29 30.13
N ARG A 213 10.78 3.47 29.60
CA ARG A 213 10.47 2.20 28.90
C ARG A 213 9.50 1.28 29.64
N GLY A 214 9.62 1.19 30.97
CA GLY A 214 8.76 0.33 31.79
C GLY A 214 7.33 0.85 31.88
N ALA A 215 7.18 2.17 32.08
CA ALA A 215 5.87 2.82 32.08
C ALA A 215 5.21 2.72 30.70
N ILE A 216 5.98 2.93 29.62
CA ILE A 216 5.48 2.82 28.25
C ILE A 216 5.01 1.39 27.96
N GLN A 217 5.79 0.38 28.33
CA GLN A 217 5.42 -1.02 28.14
C GLN A 217 4.11 -1.36 28.87
N THR A 218 3.95 -0.91 30.11
CA THR A 218 2.70 -1.08 30.88
C THR A 218 1.51 -0.39 30.20
N ALA A 219 1.70 0.83 29.67
CA ALA A 219 0.65 1.56 28.97
C ALA A 219 0.22 0.84 27.66
N ILE A 220 1.19 0.32 26.89
CA ILE A 220 0.91 -0.48 25.69
C ILE A 220 0.16 -1.77 26.04
N GLU A 221 0.55 -2.46 27.12
CA GLU A 221 -0.13 -3.68 27.57
C GLU A 221 -1.58 -3.41 28.00
N SER A 222 -1.80 -2.31 28.72
CA SER A 222 -3.14 -1.87 29.12
C SER A 222 -4.01 -1.52 27.92
N ALA A 223 -3.47 -0.78 26.94
CA ALA A 223 -4.18 -0.46 25.71
C ALA A 223 -4.51 -1.72 24.89
N THR A 224 -3.56 -2.66 24.79
CA THR A 224 -3.73 -3.94 24.10
C THR A 224 -4.83 -4.78 24.77
N THR A 225 -4.84 -4.86 26.10
CA THR A 225 -5.88 -5.57 26.85
C THR A 225 -7.27 -4.94 26.62
N ARG A 226 -7.38 -3.60 26.59
CA ARG A 226 -8.64 -2.92 26.30
C ARG A 226 -9.13 -3.18 24.87
N LEU A 227 -8.20 -3.23 23.90
CA LEU A 227 -8.50 -3.57 22.51
C LEU A 227 -9.07 -4.99 22.37
N GLU A 228 -8.41 -5.96 23.00
CA GLU A 228 -8.84 -7.36 23.03
C GLU A 228 -10.21 -7.50 23.71
N ALA A 229 -10.43 -6.83 24.85
CA ALA A 229 -11.71 -6.84 25.56
C ALA A 229 -12.86 -6.23 24.72
N ALA A 230 -12.56 -5.29 23.82
CA ALA A 230 -13.50 -4.70 22.88
C ALA A 230 -13.68 -5.51 21.59
N GLY A 231 -13.08 -6.71 21.49
CA GLY A 231 -13.22 -7.62 20.35
C GLY A 231 -12.32 -7.31 19.15
N PHE A 232 -11.33 -6.42 19.30
CA PHE A 232 -10.37 -6.11 18.25
C PHE A 232 -9.13 -6.99 18.37
N VAL A 233 -8.52 -7.32 17.22
CA VAL A 233 -7.22 -7.99 17.17
C VAL A 233 -6.12 -6.92 17.23
N PRO A 234 -5.18 -7.00 18.20
CA PRO A 234 -4.03 -6.09 18.26
C PRO A 234 -3.21 -6.16 16.97
N GLN A 235 -2.78 -4.99 16.46
CA GLN A 235 -2.03 -4.92 15.21
C GLN A 235 -0.53 -5.19 15.40
N LEU A 236 0.03 -4.78 16.54
CA LEU A 236 1.42 -5.02 16.90
C LEU A 236 1.52 -5.98 18.08
N ASP A 237 2.51 -6.86 18.00
CA ASP A 237 2.86 -7.79 19.07
C ASP A 237 3.40 -7.06 20.31
N ARG A 238 3.05 -7.58 21.48
CA ARG A 238 3.46 -7.03 22.77
C ARG A 238 4.98 -6.75 22.83
N PRO A 239 5.41 -5.61 23.39
CA PRO A 239 6.82 -5.27 23.46
C PRO A 239 7.62 -6.32 24.25
N THR A 240 8.75 -6.75 23.67
CA THR A 240 9.70 -7.72 24.27
C THR A 240 10.96 -7.00 24.78
N GLN A 241 11.96 -7.69 25.35
CA GLN A 241 13.16 -6.99 25.88
C GLN A 241 13.87 -6.08 24.84
N ASN A 242 14.27 -4.87 25.25
CA ASN A 242 14.92 -3.87 24.39
C ASN A 242 14.10 -3.54 23.12
N TRP A 243 12.78 -3.38 23.27
CA TRP A 243 11.85 -3.09 22.17
C TRP A 243 11.90 -1.64 21.67
N SER A 244 12.48 -0.71 22.44
CA SER A 244 12.27 0.73 22.22
C SER A 244 13.14 1.31 21.12
N LEU A 245 14.43 0.98 21.07
CA LEU A 245 15.41 1.59 20.16
C LEU A 245 16.35 0.54 19.57
N PHE A 246 16.92 0.88 18.42
CA PHE A 246 17.92 0.09 17.73
C PHE A 246 19.16 0.92 17.45
N PHE A 247 20.32 0.28 17.38
CA PHE A 247 21.54 0.90 16.84
C PHE A 247 22.01 0.16 15.59
N THR A 248 22.65 0.88 14.69
CA THR A 248 23.28 0.29 13.51
C THR A 248 24.78 0.11 13.78
N ASP A 249 25.26 -1.13 13.62
CA ASP A 249 26.67 -1.48 13.83
C ASP A 249 27.56 -1.06 12.63
N GLU A 250 28.86 -1.35 12.74
CA GLU A 250 29.86 -1.04 11.71
C GLU A 250 29.59 -1.78 10.39
N ASP A 251 28.95 -2.94 10.43
CA ASP A 251 28.53 -3.73 9.26
C ASP A 251 27.22 -3.20 8.63
N GLY A 252 26.65 -2.13 9.20
CA GLY A 252 25.39 -1.55 8.74
C GLY A 252 24.15 -2.31 9.21
N ARG A 253 24.28 -3.29 10.10
CA ARG A 253 23.16 -4.10 10.59
C ARG A 253 22.47 -3.45 11.78
N ARG A 254 21.15 -3.55 11.78
CA ARG A 254 20.29 -3.02 12.82
C ARG A 254 20.17 -4.00 14.00
N ARG A 255 20.56 -3.58 15.20
CA ARG A 255 20.53 -4.38 16.44
C ARG A 255 19.76 -3.65 17.54
N ARG A 256 19.11 -4.40 18.43
CA ARG A 256 18.41 -3.80 19.59
C ARG A 256 19.41 -3.06 20.46
N LEU A 257 19.09 -1.82 20.82
CA LEU A 257 19.94 -1.01 21.70
C LEU A 257 19.65 -1.38 23.16
N ALA A 258 20.69 -1.80 23.88
CA ALA A 258 20.59 -2.03 25.32
C ALA A 258 20.32 -0.72 26.08
N THR A 259 19.89 -0.82 27.33
CA THR A 259 19.63 0.35 28.18
C THR A 259 20.80 0.67 29.09
N GLY A 260 20.98 1.93 29.45
CA GLY A 260 21.94 2.37 30.47
C GLY A 260 22.90 3.45 29.99
N PRO A 261 23.92 3.80 30.80
CA PRO A 261 24.78 4.96 30.53
C PRO A 261 25.49 4.91 29.18
N ALA A 262 25.99 3.73 28.76
CA ALA A 262 26.66 3.57 27.48
C ALA A 262 25.71 3.83 26.28
N ALA A 263 24.46 3.40 26.39
CA ALA A 263 23.46 3.64 25.36
C ALA A 263 23.03 5.11 25.29
N LYS A 264 22.92 5.79 26.44
CA LYS A 264 22.71 7.24 26.48
C LYS A 264 23.87 8.01 25.88
N ALA A 265 25.11 7.59 26.15
CA ALA A 265 26.29 8.17 25.53
C ALA A 265 26.28 7.99 24.01
N LEU A 266 25.81 6.83 23.50
CA LEU A 266 25.66 6.61 22.07
C LEU A 266 24.64 7.56 21.43
N LEU A 267 23.50 7.78 22.10
CA LEU A 267 22.47 8.73 21.65
C LEU A 267 23.04 10.15 21.48
N THR A 268 23.92 10.60 22.38
CA THR A 268 24.55 11.92 22.27
C THR A 268 25.68 11.97 21.26
N ARG A 269 26.54 10.94 21.22
CA ARG A 269 27.80 10.98 20.47
C ARG A 269 27.67 10.54 19.01
N ALA A 270 26.68 9.71 18.71
CA ALA A 270 26.38 9.24 17.35
C ALA A 270 24.86 9.03 17.16
N PRO A 271 24.04 10.09 17.27
CA PRO A 271 22.57 9.99 17.18
C PRO A 271 22.10 9.36 15.85
N HIS A 272 22.83 9.60 14.76
CA HIS A 272 22.57 9.07 13.42
C HIS A 272 22.76 7.55 13.31
N HIS A 273 23.33 6.89 14.32
CA HIS A 273 23.41 5.44 14.41
C HIS A 273 22.25 4.83 15.19
N VAL A 274 21.35 5.64 15.77
CA VAL A 274 20.21 5.16 16.55
C VAL A 274 18.91 5.39 15.80
N SER A 275 18.08 4.34 15.74
CA SER A 275 16.77 4.34 15.08
C SER A 275 15.66 3.89 16.04
N SER A 276 14.44 4.27 15.68
CA SER A 276 13.23 4.01 16.45
C SER A 276 12.57 2.69 16.04
N SER A 277 12.03 1.95 17.00
CA SER A 277 11.20 0.78 16.70
C SER A 277 9.85 1.18 16.14
N VAL A 278 9.05 0.20 15.70
CA VAL A 278 7.65 0.44 15.28
C VAL A 278 6.83 1.15 16.37
N TRP A 279 7.15 0.91 17.64
CA TRP A 279 6.49 1.50 18.80
C TRP A 279 6.93 2.94 19.08
N THR A 280 8.22 3.25 18.93
CA THR A 280 8.77 4.58 19.26
C THR A 280 8.83 5.53 18.08
N ARG A 281 8.76 5.03 16.84
CA ARG A 281 8.76 5.85 15.62
C ARG A 281 7.64 6.90 15.60
N PRO A 282 6.37 6.57 15.92
CA PRO A 282 5.31 7.57 15.98
C PRO A 282 5.56 8.64 17.06
N LEU A 283 6.20 8.28 18.19
CA LEU A 283 6.53 9.21 19.26
C LEU A 283 7.61 10.20 18.80
N VAL A 284 8.65 9.70 18.12
CA VAL A 284 9.69 10.54 17.52
C VAL A 284 9.13 11.46 16.44
N GLN A 285 8.24 10.94 15.58
CA GLN A 285 7.56 11.77 14.59
C GLN A 285 6.73 12.89 15.26
N GLN A 286 5.98 12.56 16.30
CA GLN A 286 5.13 13.52 17.01
C GLN A 286 5.95 14.59 17.74
N ALA A 287 7.09 14.23 18.34
CA ALA A 287 7.96 15.19 19.00
C ALA A 287 8.69 16.09 18.01
N CYS A 288 9.26 15.52 16.93
CA CYS A 288 10.06 16.30 15.99
C CYS A 288 9.21 17.17 15.05
N LEU A 289 8.05 16.71 14.60
CA LEU A 289 7.26 17.38 13.57
C LEU A 289 5.94 17.98 14.07
N ARG A 290 5.53 17.65 15.30
CA ARG A 290 4.21 17.98 15.89
C ARG A 290 3.06 17.99 14.86
N PRO A 291 2.85 16.87 14.13
CA PRO A 291 1.81 16.83 13.10
C PRO A 291 0.44 17.12 13.69
N LEU A 292 -0.32 17.97 13.00
CA LEU A 292 -1.72 18.24 13.30
C LEU A 292 -2.58 17.00 12.96
N ALA A 293 -2.25 16.31 11.86
CA ALA A 293 -2.85 15.06 11.44
C ALA A 293 -1.85 14.14 10.74
N GLN A 294 -2.10 12.83 10.81
CA GLN A 294 -1.30 11.79 10.15
C GLN A 294 -2.13 11.01 9.13
N VAL A 295 -1.83 11.14 7.84
CA VAL A 295 -2.48 10.38 6.78
C VAL A 295 -2.07 8.91 6.85
N SER A 296 -3.00 8.06 7.28
CA SER A 296 -2.74 6.71 7.79
C SER A 296 -3.51 5.63 7.02
N GLY A 297 -2.86 4.50 6.79
CA GLY A 297 -3.53 3.28 6.34
C GLY A 297 -4.22 2.52 7.48
N PRO A 298 -5.01 1.47 7.18
CA PRO A 298 -5.76 0.72 8.19
C PRO A 298 -4.88 0.14 9.32
N SER A 299 -3.72 -0.42 8.98
CA SER A 299 -2.79 -0.98 9.96
C SER A 299 -2.16 0.11 10.86
N GLU A 300 -1.92 1.30 10.31
CA GLU A 300 -1.41 2.42 11.12
C GLU A 300 -2.44 2.92 12.10
N ILE A 301 -3.69 3.10 11.65
CA ILE A 301 -4.82 3.46 12.52
C ILE A 301 -4.97 2.43 13.65
N ALA A 302 -4.89 1.14 13.31
CA ALA A 302 -5.03 0.07 14.29
C ALA A 302 -3.94 0.09 15.36
N TYR A 303 -2.67 0.29 15.00
CA TYR A 303 -1.62 0.35 16.01
C TYR A 303 -1.58 1.69 16.76
N VAL A 304 -2.04 2.80 16.17
CA VAL A 304 -2.18 4.08 16.89
C VAL A 304 -3.07 3.90 18.12
N ALA A 305 -4.12 3.06 18.02
CA ALA A 305 -4.97 2.73 19.17
C ALA A 305 -4.22 2.00 20.31
N GLN A 306 -3.10 1.32 20.02
CA GLN A 306 -2.25 0.69 21.03
C GLN A 306 -1.28 1.68 21.71
N ILE A 307 -0.99 2.83 21.09
CA ILE A 307 0.05 3.76 21.56
C ILE A 307 -0.47 5.13 21.98
N GLN A 308 -1.71 5.49 21.67
CA GLN A 308 -2.24 6.83 21.92
C GLN A 308 -2.11 7.27 23.39
N GLY A 309 -2.33 6.37 24.35
CA GLY A 309 -2.13 6.67 25.78
C GLY A 309 -0.67 6.93 26.18
N VAL A 310 0.30 6.42 25.41
CA VAL A 310 1.74 6.71 25.58
C VAL A 310 2.07 8.11 25.08
N VAL A 311 1.48 8.52 23.96
CA VAL A 311 1.64 9.87 23.40
C VAL A 311 1.23 10.91 24.45
N GLU A 312 0.06 10.70 25.06
CA GLU A 312 -0.47 11.56 26.12
C GLU A 312 0.39 11.55 27.39
N SER A 313 0.90 10.39 27.82
CA SER A 313 1.73 10.32 29.04
C SER A 313 3.10 10.98 28.89
N LEU A 314 3.57 11.18 27.66
CA LEU A 314 4.79 11.93 27.33
C LEU A 314 4.50 13.43 27.06
N GLY A 315 3.25 13.89 27.23
CA GLY A 315 2.87 15.28 26.95
C GLY A 315 2.96 15.66 25.47
N LEU A 316 3.00 14.68 24.57
CA LEU A 316 3.02 14.92 23.13
C LEU A 316 1.61 15.22 22.62
N GLU A 317 1.50 15.97 21.52
CA GLU A 317 0.21 16.18 20.87
C GLU A 317 -0.40 14.85 20.40
N PRO A 318 -1.73 14.65 20.56
CA PRO A 318 -2.39 13.43 20.10
C PRO A 318 -2.14 13.12 18.63
N ILE A 319 -1.92 11.85 18.31
CA ILE A 319 -1.88 11.40 16.92
C ILE A 319 -3.32 11.41 16.41
N ARG A 320 -3.59 12.24 15.40
CA ARG A 320 -4.91 12.33 14.76
C ARG A 320 -4.85 11.59 13.41
N PRO A 321 -5.14 10.28 13.37
CA PRO A 321 -5.06 9.53 12.14
C PRO A 321 -6.16 9.97 11.17
N TRP A 322 -5.77 10.34 9.96
CA TRP A 322 -6.64 10.66 8.84
C TRP A 322 -6.58 9.51 7.82
N PRO A 323 -7.66 8.72 7.62
CA PRO A 323 -7.63 7.64 6.65
C PRO A 323 -7.19 8.08 5.26
N ARG A 324 -6.12 7.45 4.78
CA ARG A 324 -5.56 7.73 3.46
C ARG A 324 -6.59 7.51 2.35
N PRO A 325 -6.52 8.27 1.25
CA PRO A 325 -7.22 7.89 0.03
C PRO A 325 -6.80 6.51 -0.46
N ARG A 326 -7.72 5.80 -1.14
CA ARG A 326 -7.47 4.54 -1.86
C ARG A 326 -7.29 4.83 -3.34
N LEU A 327 -6.22 4.35 -3.95
CA LEU A 327 -5.93 4.62 -5.36
C LEU A 327 -6.23 3.39 -6.22
N VAL A 328 -6.98 3.60 -7.30
CA VAL A 328 -7.15 2.62 -8.38
C VAL A 328 -6.83 3.29 -9.71
N VAL A 329 -5.84 2.76 -10.41
CA VAL A 329 -5.53 3.13 -11.79
C VAL A 329 -6.17 2.11 -12.71
N THR A 330 -6.88 2.62 -13.71
CA THR A 330 -7.50 1.82 -14.76
C THR A 330 -6.98 2.25 -16.12
N ASP A 331 -7.23 1.44 -17.14
CA ASP A 331 -6.85 1.74 -18.50
C ASP A 331 -7.90 1.27 -19.51
N ALA A 332 -7.60 1.43 -20.80
CA ALA A 332 -8.49 1.02 -21.89
C ALA A 332 -8.84 -0.48 -21.84
N ARG A 333 -7.94 -1.34 -21.36
CA ARG A 333 -8.20 -2.79 -21.28
C ARG A 333 -9.16 -3.10 -20.14
N PHE A 334 -8.98 -2.49 -18.97
CA PHE A 334 -9.93 -2.61 -17.86
C PHE A 334 -11.35 -2.21 -18.32
N ARG A 335 -11.47 -1.06 -18.99
CA ARG A 335 -12.74 -0.56 -19.52
C ARG A 335 -13.37 -1.54 -20.52
N ALA A 336 -12.59 -2.00 -21.50
CA ALA A 336 -13.06 -2.95 -22.51
C ALA A 336 -13.51 -4.30 -21.91
N ASP A 337 -12.80 -4.80 -20.89
CA ASP A 337 -13.17 -6.05 -20.21
C ASP A 337 -14.45 -5.89 -19.38
N ALA A 338 -14.65 -4.73 -18.73
CA ALA A 338 -15.87 -4.43 -18.00
C ALA A 338 -17.08 -4.35 -18.94
N GLU A 339 -16.95 -3.59 -20.03
CA GLU A 339 -18.00 -3.43 -21.06
C GLU A 339 -18.32 -4.76 -21.74
N PHE A 340 -17.30 -5.59 -22.05
CA PHE A 340 -17.48 -6.93 -22.61
C PHE A 340 -18.30 -7.86 -21.70
N LEU A 341 -18.22 -7.65 -20.38
CA LEU A 341 -19.01 -8.37 -19.38
C LEU A 341 -20.35 -7.69 -19.08
N GLY A 342 -20.72 -6.63 -19.80
CA GLY A 342 -21.95 -5.88 -19.60
C GLY A 342 -21.99 -5.12 -18.27
N LYS A 343 -20.82 -4.76 -17.73
CA LYS A 343 -20.68 -4.02 -16.47
C LYS A 343 -20.23 -2.60 -16.76
N ASN A 344 -20.69 -1.64 -15.95
CA ASN A 344 -20.18 -0.29 -15.98
C ASN A 344 -18.79 -0.27 -15.30
N PRO A 345 -17.73 0.24 -15.95
CA PRO A 345 -16.39 0.31 -15.36
C PRO A 345 -16.34 1.01 -13.99
N SER A 346 -17.11 2.07 -13.77
CA SER A 346 -17.11 2.80 -12.49
C SER A 346 -17.58 1.94 -11.32
N ASP A 347 -18.60 1.12 -11.59
CA ASP A 347 -19.26 0.24 -10.63
C ASP A 347 -18.34 -0.91 -10.20
N LEU A 348 -17.28 -1.17 -10.95
CA LEU A 348 -16.27 -2.17 -10.62
C LEU A 348 -15.12 -1.58 -9.80
N LEU A 349 -15.00 -0.26 -9.64
CA LEU A 349 -13.92 0.36 -8.86
C LEU A 349 -14.11 0.18 -7.35
N ASP A 350 -15.35 0.00 -6.91
CA ASP A 350 -15.71 -0.34 -5.55
C ASP A 350 -16.13 -1.80 -5.46
N GLU A 351 -15.36 -2.61 -4.73
CA GLU A 351 -15.66 -4.02 -4.53
C GLU A 351 -16.94 -4.26 -3.72
N GLU A 352 -17.36 -3.26 -2.94
CA GLU A 352 -18.59 -3.36 -2.19
C GLU A 352 -19.83 -3.18 -3.06
N HIS A 353 -19.66 -2.62 -4.27
CA HIS A 353 -20.73 -2.39 -5.21
C HIS A 353 -21.39 -3.71 -5.66
N PRO A 354 -22.74 -3.76 -5.76
CA PRO A 354 -23.46 -4.97 -6.16
C PRO A 354 -22.92 -5.59 -7.45
N SER A 355 -22.55 -4.77 -8.44
CA SER A 355 -22.05 -5.25 -9.73
C SER A 355 -20.76 -6.09 -9.64
N TRP A 356 -19.92 -5.86 -8.62
CA TRP A 356 -18.71 -6.65 -8.33
C TRP A 356 -19.04 -8.01 -7.70
N LYS A 357 -20.02 -8.01 -6.79
CA LYS A 357 -20.48 -9.18 -6.02
C LYS A 357 -21.39 -10.10 -6.82
N GLU A 358 -22.11 -9.56 -7.79
CA GLU A 358 -22.96 -10.31 -8.71
C GLU A 358 -22.19 -11.40 -9.47
N SER A 359 -22.89 -12.47 -9.82
CA SER A 359 -22.35 -13.47 -10.73
C SER A 359 -22.06 -12.82 -12.09
N TRP A 360 -20.85 -13.06 -12.58
CA TRP A 360 -20.40 -12.49 -13.84
C TRP A 360 -21.11 -13.26 -14.95
N PRO A 361 -21.76 -12.58 -15.91
CA PRO A 361 -22.59 -13.25 -16.89
C PRO A 361 -21.74 -14.19 -17.75
N LEU A 362 -21.80 -15.48 -17.49
CA LEU A 362 -21.16 -16.49 -18.33
C LEU A 362 -21.99 -16.70 -19.61
N ALA A 363 -21.40 -17.29 -20.65
CA ALA A 363 -22.17 -17.78 -21.80
C ALA A 363 -23.30 -18.71 -21.34
N PRO A 364 -24.34 -19.01 -22.17
CA PRO A 364 -25.49 -19.81 -21.76
C PRO A 364 -25.07 -21.02 -20.94
N ASP A 365 -25.68 -21.13 -19.76
CA ASP A 365 -25.31 -22.16 -18.82
C ASP A 365 -25.74 -23.53 -19.37
N LEU A 366 -24.76 -24.30 -19.83
CA LEU A 366 -24.98 -25.68 -20.26
C LEU A 366 -24.88 -26.65 -19.08
N SER A 367 -24.69 -26.16 -17.84
CA SER A 367 -24.71 -26.98 -16.63
C SER A 367 -26.04 -27.70 -16.50
N ALA A 368 -27.18 -27.02 -16.74
CA ALA A 368 -28.49 -27.65 -16.70
C ALA A 368 -28.63 -28.80 -17.70
N LEU A 369 -28.09 -28.65 -18.92
CA LEU A 369 -28.06 -29.73 -19.91
C LEU A 369 -27.11 -30.86 -19.46
N SER A 370 -25.91 -30.51 -19.01
CA SER A 370 -24.92 -31.47 -18.50
C SER A 370 -25.44 -32.24 -17.28
N ASP A 371 -26.16 -31.57 -16.38
CA ASP A 371 -26.73 -32.11 -15.15
C ASP A 371 -27.95 -32.97 -15.44
N ALA A 372 -28.81 -32.55 -16.39
CA ALA A 372 -29.89 -33.40 -16.90
C ALA A 372 -29.34 -34.70 -17.52
N PHE A 373 -28.27 -34.60 -18.31
CA PHE A 373 -27.58 -35.79 -18.84
C PHE A 373 -26.93 -36.62 -17.72
N ARG A 374 -26.28 -35.99 -16.73
CA ARG A 374 -25.62 -36.70 -15.61
C ARG A 374 -26.64 -37.38 -14.69
N ALA A 375 -27.81 -36.80 -14.50
CA ALA A 375 -28.92 -37.35 -13.73
C ALA A 375 -29.61 -38.51 -14.46
N ALA A 376 -29.77 -38.40 -15.78
CA ALA A 376 -30.33 -39.48 -16.60
C ALA A 376 -29.32 -40.62 -16.84
N TYR A 377 -28.02 -40.34 -16.86
CA TYR A 377 -26.99 -41.30 -17.25
C TYR A 377 -27.01 -42.64 -16.46
N PRO A 378 -27.20 -42.69 -15.12
CA PRO A 378 -27.23 -43.94 -14.38
C PRO A 378 -28.39 -44.86 -14.75
N SER A 379 -29.60 -44.33 -14.95
CA SER A 379 -30.76 -45.14 -15.38
C SER A 379 -30.62 -45.58 -16.83
N LEU A 380 -30.10 -44.70 -17.70
CA LEU A 380 -29.73 -45.03 -19.09
C LEU A 380 -28.68 -46.15 -19.15
N ALA A 381 -27.65 -46.08 -18.30
CA ALA A 381 -26.55 -47.04 -18.24
C ALA A 381 -26.97 -48.39 -17.62
N ARG A 382 -27.95 -48.41 -16.72
CA ARG A 382 -28.55 -49.63 -16.15
C ARG A 382 -29.66 -50.23 -17.02
N GLY A 383 -30.11 -49.54 -18.07
CA GLY A 383 -31.15 -50.02 -18.98
C GLY A 383 -32.57 -49.89 -18.44
N GLU A 384 -32.80 -48.99 -17.49
CA GLU A 384 -34.09 -48.74 -16.83
C GLU A 384 -34.95 -47.75 -17.65
N TRP A 385 -35.46 -48.19 -18.81
CA TRP A 385 -36.26 -47.36 -19.73
C TRP A 385 -37.76 -47.62 -19.56
N SER A 386 -38.47 -46.70 -18.92
CA SER A 386 -39.90 -46.88 -18.58
C SER A 386 -40.85 -47.02 -19.78
N GLN A 387 -40.46 -46.66 -21.01
CA GLN A 387 -41.30 -46.77 -22.22
C GLN A 387 -40.61 -47.39 -23.46
N GLY A 388 -39.46 -48.06 -23.33
CA GLY A 388 -38.73 -48.68 -24.46
C GLY A 388 -37.95 -49.96 -24.14
N ALA A 389 -38.14 -50.53 -22.94
CA ALA A 389 -37.25 -51.54 -22.37
C ALA A 389 -37.16 -52.88 -23.16
N ASN A 390 -38.14 -53.25 -23.98
CA ASN A 390 -38.10 -54.54 -24.69
C ASN A 390 -37.07 -54.57 -25.84
N PHE A 391 -36.93 -53.48 -26.60
CA PHE A 391 -35.98 -53.37 -27.72
C PHE A 391 -34.52 -53.23 -27.27
N LEU A 392 -34.29 -52.61 -26.11
CA LEU A 392 -32.93 -52.38 -25.58
C LEU A 392 -32.43 -53.57 -24.75
N ARG A 393 -33.34 -54.41 -24.23
CA ARG A 393 -32.99 -55.68 -23.55
C ARG A 393 -32.43 -56.73 -24.52
N SER A 394 -32.80 -56.69 -25.80
CA SER A 394 -32.24 -57.58 -26.84
C SER A 394 -30.86 -57.15 -27.35
N ALA A 395 -30.39 -55.93 -27.00
CA ALA A 395 -29.07 -55.45 -27.40
C ALA A 395 -27.96 -56.13 -26.57
N GLY A 396 -26.92 -56.63 -27.24
CA GLY A 396 -25.82 -57.36 -26.60
C GLY A 396 -24.88 -56.45 -25.77
N PRO A 397 -24.00 -57.02 -24.93
CA PRO A 397 -23.07 -56.23 -24.09
C PRO A 397 -22.21 -55.22 -24.86
N ARG A 398 -21.83 -55.53 -26.12
CA ARG A 398 -21.03 -54.65 -26.99
C ARG A 398 -21.78 -53.38 -27.41
N GLU A 399 -23.06 -53.50 -27.76
CA GLU A 399 -23.90 -52.38 -28.19
C GLU A 399 -24.16 -51.42 -27.02
N ARG A 400 -24.49 -51.97 -25.85
CA ARG A 400 -24.64 -51.19 -24.60
C ARG A 400 -23.37 -50.43 -24.24
N HIS A 401 -22.20 -51.06 -24.39
CA HIS A 401 -20.91 -50.40 -24.17
C HIS A 401 -20.64 -49.28 -25.22
N GLY A 402 -21.07 -49.47 -26.47
CA GLY A 402 -21.02 -48.45 -27.52
C GLY A 402 -21.88 -47.22 -27.23
N TRP A 403 -23.12 -47.42 -26.79
CA TRP A 403 -24.01 -46.32 -26.37
C TRP A 403 -23.45 -45.54 -25.18
N ARG A 404 -22.92 -46.25 -24.18
CA ARG A 404 -22.28 -45.64 -23.01
C ARG A 404 -21.11 -44.73 -23.40
N ARG A 405 -20.22 -45.22 -24.27
CA ARG A 405 -19.10 -44.41 -24.80
C ARG A 405 -19.59 -43.19 -25.59
N SER A 406 -20.66 -43.34 -26.38
CA SER A 406 -21.23 -42.24 -27.17
C SER A 406 -21.83 -41.16 -26.26
N LEU A 407 -22.59 -41.54 -25.22
CA LEU A 407 -23.16 -40.62 -24.24
C LEU A 407 -22.07 -39.87 -23.45
N GLN A 408 -21.01 -40.56 -23.03
CA GLN A 408 -19.84 -39.92 -22.42
C GLN A 408 -19.15 -38.94 -23.39
N GLY A 409 -19.07 -39.30 -24.68
CA GLY A 409 -18.57 -38.41 -25.73
C GLY A 409 -19.39 -37.13 -25.88
N TYR A 410 -20.72 -37.23 -25.85
CA TYR A 410 -21.61 -36.06 -25.92
C TYR A 410 -21.48 -35.16 -24.69
N LEU A 411 -21.47 -35.73 -23.47
CA LEU A 411 -21.22 -34.98 -22.24
C LEU A 411 -19.88 -34.22 -22.31
N ALA A 412 -18.81 -34.91 -22.71
CA ALA A 412 -17.50 -34.29 -22.86
C ALA A 412 -17.47 -33.19 -23.94
N ALA A 413 -18.25 -33.34 -25.02
CA ALA A 413 -18.37 -32.33 -26.08
C ALA A 413 -19.14 -31.10 -25.59
N ILE A 414 -20.25 -31.28 -24.87
CA ILE A 414 -21.03 -30.19 -24.24
C ILE A 414 -20.15 -29.41 -23.27
N GLU A 415 -19.45 -30.10 -22.37
CA GLU A 415 -18.54 -29.45 -21.42
C GLU A 415 -17.40 -28.71 -22.11
N ARG A 416 -16.82 -29.29 -23.18
CA ARG A 416 -15.76 -28.65 -23.96
C ARG A 416 -16.27 -27.40 -24.67
N GLU A 417 -17.45 -27.45 -25.25
CA GLU A 417 -18.08 -26.31 -25.92
C GLU A 417 -18.44 -25.21 -24.91
N HIS A 418 -18.99 -25.59 -23.75
CA HIS A 418 -19.25 -24.66 -22.65
C HIS A 418 -17.95 -23.97 -22.19
N ARG A 419 -16.88 -24.73 -21.95
CA ARG A 419 -15.56 -24.18 -21.60
C ARG A 419 -15.04 -23.24 -22.69
N ARG A 420 -15.16 -23.61 -23.98
CA ARG A 420 -14.73 -22.78 -25.11
C ARG A 420 -15.49 -21.46 -25.17
N ARG A 421 -16.81 -21.47 -25.02
CA ARG A 421 -17.67 -20.27 -25.06
C ARG A 421 -17.52 -19.37 -23.83
N THR A 422 -17.29 -19.97 -22.66
CA THR A 422 -17.10 -19.20 -21.41
C THR A 422 -15.67 -18.68 -21.24
N LYS A 423 -14.67 -19.27 -21.92
CA LYS A 423 -13.26 -18.90 -21.78
C LYS A 423 -13.01 -17.39 -21.90
N PRO A 424 -13.46 -16.66 -22.94
CA PRO A 424 -13.17 -15.23 -23.07
C PRO A 424 -13.73 -14.39 -21.90
N ARG A 425 -14.94 -14.72 -21.41
CA ARG A 425 -15.58 -14.02 -20.28
C ARG A 425 -14.91 -14.34 -18.96
N ARG A 426 -14.57 -15.61 -18.70
CA ARG A 426 -13.78 -16.01 -17.53
C ARG A 426 -12.42 -15.31 -17.52
N GLN A 427 -11.81 -15.19 -18.70
CA GLN A 427 -10.55 -14.49 -18.87
C GLN A 427 -10.66 -12.98 -18.61
N ALA A 428 -11.69 -12.31 -19.12
CA ALA A 428 -11.95 -10.91 -18.83
C ALA A 428 -12.22 -10.67 -17.34
N GLN A 429 -13.04 -11.51 -16.71
CA GLN A 429 -13.30 -11.46 -15.28
C GLN A 429 -12.01 -11.61 -14.48
N GLN A 430 -11.17 -12.60 -14.83
CA GLN A 430 -9.91 -12.82 -14.14
C GLN A 430 -8.98 -11.62 -14.27
N ARG A 431 -8.87 -11.00 -15.46
CA ARG A 431 -8.06 -9.79 -15.65
C ARG A 431 -8.56 -8.62 -14.81
N LEU A 432 -9.86 -8.36 -14.75
CA LEU A 432 -10.42 -7.30 -13.91
C LEU A 432 -10.10 -7.53 -12.42
N ARG A 433 -10.31 -8.77 -11.94
CA ARG A 433 -10.01 -9.17 -10.57
C ARG A 433 -8.54 -9.03 -10.24
N GLU A 434 -7.66 -9.53 -11.10
CA GLU A 434 -6.22 -9.47 -10.88
C GLU A 434 -5.67 -8.04 -11.01
N TRP A 435 -6.29 -7.20 -11.84
CA TRP A 435 -5.88 -5.81 -11.99
C TRP A 435 -6.24 -4.95 -10.77
N GLN A 436 -7.45 -5.13 -10.23
CA GLN A 436 -7.90 -4.37 -9.06
C GLN A 436 -7.41 -4.96 -7.74
N ASN A 437 -7.33 -6.29 -7.68
CA ASN A 437 -6.89 -7.05 -6.51
C ASN A 437 -5.76 -8.03 -6.84
N PRO A 438 -4.61 -7.53 -7.31
CA PRO A 438 -3.46 -8.38 -7.59
C PRO A 438 -3.11 -9.18 -6.34
N ARG A 439 -3.07 -10.51 -6.49
CA ARG A 439 -2.84 -11.45 -5.39
C ARG A 439 -3.81 -11.30 -4.20
N GLY A 440 -5.03 -10.84 -4.45
CA GLY A 440 -6.07 -10.66 -3.43
C GLY A 440 -5.84 -9.47 -2.49
N LYS A 441 -5.01 -8.49 -2.90
CA LYS A 441 -4.80 -7.24 -2.16
C LYS A 441 -5.17 -6.05 -3.04
N PRO A 442 -5.65 -4.93 -2.46
CA PRO A 442 -5.94 -3.72 -3.22
C PRO A 442 -4.77 -3.30 -4.11
N GLN A 443 -5.07 -2.81 -5.31
CA GLN A 443 -4.07 -2.46 -6.32
C GLN A 443 -2.96 -1.56 -5.77
N ASP A 444 -3.31 -0.49 -5.05
CA ASP A 444 -2.33 0.44 -4.48
C ASP A 444 -1.40 -0.16 -3.42
N ARG A 445 -1.79 -1.30 -2.83
CA ARG A 445 -0.97 -2.06 -1.88
C ARG A 445 0.00 -3.03 -2.53
N CYS A 446 -0.09 -3.20 -3.84
CA CYS A 446 0.70 -4.19 -4.55
C CYS A 446 1.51 -3.55 -5.68
N LEU A 447 0.88 -2.73 -6.52
CA LEU A 447 1.52 -2.18 -7.71
C LEU A 447 2.21 -0.85 -7.41
N SER A 448 3.45 -0.74 -7.87
CA SER A 448 4.22 0.51 -7.89
C SER A 448 3.80 1.43 -9.04
N LEU A 449 4.29 2.66 -9.05
CA LEU A 449 4.06 3.59 -10.17
C LEU A 449 4.56 3.00 -11.51
N ALA A 450 5.73 2.37 -11.50
CA ALA A 450 6.26 1.68 -12.68
C ALA A 450 5.35 0.50 -13.11
N SER A 451 4.86 -0.26 -12.13
CA SER A 451 3.92 -1.37 -12.36
C SER A 451 2.57 -0.93 -12.90
N LEU A 452 2.20 0.34 -12.74
CA LEU A 452 0.97 0.94 -13.27
C LEU A 452 1.18 1.55 -14.66
N GLY A 453 2.43 1.63 -15.13
CA GLY A 453 2.77 2.13 -16.46
C GLY A 453 2.52 3.62 -16.64
N ALA A 454 2.78 4.43 -15.60
CA ALA A 454 2.78 5.88 -15.74
C ALA A 454 3.92 6.29 -16.68
N ASP A 455 3.55 6.88 -17.82
CA ASP A 455 4.45 7.36 -18.88
C ASP A 455 5.09 8.71 -18.55
N ASP A 456 4.39 9.53 -17.78
CA ASP A 456 4.90 10.76 -17.18
C ASP A 456 4.53 10.80 -15.70
N ALA A 457 5.56 10.76 -14.84
CA ALA A 457 5.38 10.77 -13.40
C ALA A 457 4.85 12.11 -12.86
N GLU A 458 5.18 13.23 -13.52
CA GLU A 458 4.74 14.58 -13.14
C GLU A 458 3.25 14.74 -13.47
N ASP A 459 2.84 14.35 -14.69
CA ASP A 459 1.43 14.33 -15.09
C ASP A 459 0.59 13.43 -14.18
N PHE A 460 1.12 12.24 -13.85
CA PHE A 460 0.47 11.33 -12.93
C PHE A 460 0.24 11.97 -11.56
N GLY A 461 1.25 12.65 -11.01
CA GLY A 461 1.16 13.36 -9.74
C GLY A 461 0.14 14.49 -9.76
N ARG A 462 0.16 15.32 -10.81
CA ARG A 462 -0.84 16.38 -11.01
C ARG A 462 -2.26 15.83 -11.00
N ARG A 463 -2.52 14.79 -11.80
CA ARG A 463 -3.84 14.13 -11.86
C ARG A 463 -4.24 13.47 -10.55
N LEU A 464 -3.28 12.90 -9.83
CA LEU A 464 -3.50 12.32 -8.51
C LEU A 464 -3.95 13.39 -7.51
N ILE A 465 -3.29 14.56 -7.51
CA ILE A 465 -3.68 15.69 -6.65
C ILE A 465 -5.06 16.21 -7.02
N GLU A 466 -5.33 16.46 -8.31
CA GLU A 466 -6.63 16.93 -8.81
C GLU A 466 -7.78 16.00 -8.43
N ALA A 467 -7.54 14.68 -8.43
CA ALA A 467 -8.54 13.69 -8.07
C ALA A 467 -8.63 13.42 -6.55
N THR A 468 -7.72 13.97 -5.73
CA THR A 468 -7.72 13.75 -4.29
C THR A 468 -8.65 14.73 -3.59
N THR A 469 -9.58 14.21 -2.80
CA THR A 469 -10.47 15.02 -1.95
C THR A 469 -10.04 14.95 -0.48
N THR A 470 -10.63 15.80 0.35
CA THR A 470 -10.52 15.73 1.82
C THR A 470 -11.61 14.87 2.45
N GLU A 471 -12.18 13.92 1.72
CA GLU A 471 -13.04 12.91 2.33
C GLU A 471 -12.16 11.77 2.88
N PRO A 472 -12.22 11.46 4.19
CA PRO A 472 -11.40 10.39 4.75
C PRO A 472 -11.65 9.04 4.09
N GLY A 473 -10.59 8.40 3.58
CA GLY A 473 -10.70 7.08 2.95
C GLY A 473 -11.27 7.08 1.52
N ALA A 474 -11.40 8.26 0.89
CA ALA A 474 -11.96 8.42 -0.45
C ALA A 474 -11.27 7.52 -1.49
N LEU A 475 -12.05 7.01 -2.43
CA LEU A 475 -11.53 6.27 -3.58
C LEU A 475 -11.14 7.27 -4.68
N ILE A 476 -9.86 7.28 -5.03
CA ILE A 476 -9.28 8.03 -6.14
C ILE A 476 -9.14 7.11 -7.34
N THR A 477 -9.58 7.58 -8.50
CA THR A 477 -9.44 6.86 -9.76
C THR A 477 -8.62 7.66 -10.76
N ILE A 478 -7.60 7.02 -11.34
CA ILE A 478 -6.82 7.58 -12.44
C ILE A 478 -7.00 6.70 -13.68
N HIS A 479 -7.19 7.32 -14.84
CA HIS A 479 -7.35 6.62 -16.12
C HIS A 479 -6.09 6.79 -16.99
N ARG A 480 -5.31 5.73 -17.16
CA ARG A 480 -4.12 5.75 -18.02
C ARG A 480 -4.51 6.04 -19.48
N GLY A 481 -3.76 6.92 -20.14
CA GLY A 481 -3.92 7.25 -21.57
C GLY A 481 -5.01 8.25 -21.92
N THR A 482 -5.67 8.85 -20.92
CA THR A 482 -6.43 10.10 -21.13
C THR A 482 -5.42 11.24 -20.99
N GLN A 483 -5.04 11.88 -22.10
CA GLN A 483 -4.46 13.22 -22.01
C GLN A 483 -5.52 14.11 -21.35
N ALA A 484 -5.11 14.93 -20.38
CA ALA A 484 -5.99 15.95 -19.83
C ALA A 484 -6.49 16.84 -20.99
N THR A 485 -7.77 16.73 -21.33
CA THR A 485 -8.43 17.61 -22.30
C THR A 485 -8.73 18.95 -21.67
#